data_AF-A0A1V5KKT2-F1
#
_entry.id   AF-A0A1V5KKT2-F1
#
_cell.length_a   1.000
_cell.length_b   1.000
_cell.length_c   1.000
_cell.angle_alpha   90.00
_cell.angle_beta   90.00
_cell.angle_gamma   90.00
#
_symmetry.space_group_name_H-M   'P 1'
#
loop_
_entity.id
_entity.type
_entity.pdbx_description
1 polymer ?
#
loop_
_entity_poly.entity_id
_entity_poly.type
_entity_poly.pdbx_seq_one_letter_code
_entity_poly.pdbx_strand_id
1 'polypeptide(L)'
;MVILCNVAALSQETVDWLMRFVDSGRGLMLVLGTRLDLKSYNQGLNSRLGLPLFSEVMGPSENQQTSFSLGKADLQHPIFSGLFEPENAHLGNPNFHFAVKCLSTPSMSPVIQYSSGDPFLYEVRRASGAVLVYTTGFDDRLTDLPYRALFAPLIHRSVTYLNSAGRSVTAPAITGNALRFLLPAVWLDKPLMMQRPDQSLERTLLNTHGSAGPAIEYAHTDQVGIYRLMAEERTVNQWAVNLPEQELDLRTMDSGILKSHYDLHVLETAGSVAETVRQQRIGREWWRYFLLAGLALMLVEMALYYEKSEE
;
A
#
# COMPACT_ATOMS: atom_id res chain seq x y z
N MET A 1 -11.36 -14.59 5.44
CA MET A 1 -12.36 -14.39 4.36
C MET A 1 -13.11 -15.69 4.09
N VAL A 2 -14.33 -15.62 3.56
CA VAL A 2 -15.07 -16.76 2.98
C VAL A 2 -15.42 -16.43 1.52
N ILE A 3 -15.38 -17.42 0.64
CA ILE A 3 -15.79 -17.30 -0.76
C ILE A 3 -16.94 -18.28 -1.02
N LEU A 4 -18.04 -17.79 -1.59
CA LEU A 4 -19.16 -18.61 -2.06
C LEU A 4 -19.24 -18.51 -3.57
N CYS A 5 -19.06 -19.63 -4.26
CA CYS A 5 -19.10 -19.70 -5.72
C CYS A 5 -20.30 -20.51 -6.20
N ASN A 6 -21.23 -19.84 -6.89
CA ASN A 6 -22.40 -20.45 -7.54
C ASN A 6 -23.20 -21.40 -6.63
N VAL A 7 -23.41 -20.98 -5.37
CA VAL A 7 -24.20 -21.71 -4.37
C VAL A 7 -25.67 -21.42 -4.60
N ALA A 8 -26.50 -22.48 -4.65
CA ALA A 8 -27.90 -22.35 -5.04
C ALA A 8 -28.75 -21.64 -3.98
N ALA A 9 -28.65 -22.10 -2.73
CA ALA A 9 -29.36 -21.57 -1.58
C ALA A 9 -28.51 -21.78 -0.32
N LEU A 10 -28.76 -20.95 0.69
CA LEU A 10 -28.08 -21.01 1.98
C LEU A 10 -29.12 -21.31 3.07
N SER A 11 -28.76 -22.20 3.99
CA SER A 11 -29.58 -22.45 5.18
C SER A 11 -29.63 -21.19 6.06
N GLN A 12 -30.69 -21.04 6.86
CA GLN A 12 -30.80 -19.92 7.80
C GLN A 12 -29.62 -19.88 8.78
N GLU A 13 -29.17 -21.03 9.27
CA GLU A 13 -28.00 -21.13 10.15
C GLU A 13 -26.72 -20.62 9.49
N THR A 14 -26.51 -20.97 8.21
CA THR A 14 -25.36 -20.47 7.43
C THR A 14 -25.45 -18.96 7.23
N VAL A 15 -26.65 -18.42 6.95
CA VAL A 15 -26.86 -16.97 6.80
C VAL A 15 -26.57 -16.24 8.12
N ASP A 16 -27.03 -16.75 9.25
CA ASP A 16 -26.76 -16.19 10.58
C ASP A 16 -25.28 -16.22 10.94
N TRP A 17 -24.59 -17.31 10.57
CA TRP A 17 -23.16 -17.42 10.75
C TRP A 17 -22.40 -16.43 9.86
N LEU A 18 -22.75 -16.31 8.59
CA LEU A 18 -22.15 -15.37 7.64
C LEU A 18 -22.37 -13.91 8.07
N MET A 19 -23.55 -13.58 8.60
CA MET A 19 -23.81 -12.27 9.19
C MET A 19 -22.81 -11.95 10.29
N ARG A 20 -22.71 -12.81 11.31
CA ARG A 20 -21.76 -12.61 12.43
C ARG A 20 -20.32 -12.58 11.95
N PHE A 21 -20.00 -13.38 10.93
CA PHE A 21 -18.69 -13.40 10.31
C PHE A 21 -18.34 -12.05 9.68
N VAL A 22 -19.22 -11.47 8.87
CA VAL A 22 -19.02 -10.15 8.25
C VAL A 22 -19.02 -9.04 9.30
N ASP A 23 -19.95 -9.08 10.26
CA ASP A 23 -20.04 -8.10 11.35
C ASP A 23 -18.78 -8.09 12.23
N SER A 24 -18.06 -9.22 12.34
CA SER A 24 -16.76 -9.30 13.02
C SER A 24 -15.59 -8.68 12.23
N GLY A 25 -15.87 -8.02 11.11
CA GLY A 25 -14.89 -7.38 10.25
C GLY A 25 -14.29 -8.28 9.16
N ARG A 26 -14.86 -9.45 8.90
CA ARG A 26 -14.25 -10.39 7.93
C ARG A 26 -14.87 -10.23 6.55
N GLY A 27 -14.05 -10.35 5.51
CA GLY A 27 -14.50 -10.23 4.13
C GLY A 27 -15.26 -11.46 3.61
N LEU A 28 -16.32 -11.22 2.84
CA LEU A 28 -17.10 -12.22 2.11
C LEU A 28 -17.03 -11.93 0.61
N MET A 29 -16.69 -12.94 -0.19
CA MET A 29 -16.78 -12.88 -1.65
C MET A 29 -17.94 -13.75 -2.13
N LEU A 30 -18.87 -13.15 -2.87
CA LEU A 30 -19.98 -13.85 -3.51
C LEU A 30 -19.74 -13.85 -5.02
N VAL A 31 -19.66 -15.03 -5.61
CA VAL A 31 -19.62 -15.22 -7.06
C VAL A 31 -20.94 -15.87 -7.44
N LEU A 32 -21.81 -15.11 -8.08
CA LEU A 32 -23.12 -15.58 -8.51
C LEU A 32 -22.99 -16.51 -9.73
N GLY A 33 -24.08 -17.16 -10.11
CA GLY A 33 -24.09 -18.07 -11.24
C GLY A 33 -25.45 -18.66 -11.48
N THR A 34 -25.51 -19.60 -12.43
CA THR A 34 -26.77 -20.19 -12.93
C THR A 34 -27.55 -21.03 -11.92
N ARG A 35 -26.94 -21.44 -10.81
CA ARG A 35 -27.63 -22.23 -9.76
C ARG A 35 -28.38 -21.36 -8.75
N LEU A 36 -28.18 -20.06 -8.78
CA LEU A 36 -28.69 -19.11 -7.80
C LEU A 36 -30.23 -19.12 -7.74
N ASP A 37 -30.78 -19.37 -6.55
CA ASP A 37 -32.19 -19.09 -6.27
C ASP A 37 -32.34 -17.63 -5.81
N LEU A 38 -32.84 -16.78 -6.72
CA LEU A 38 -33.07 -15.35 -6.47
C LEU A 38 -33.95 -15.12 -5.24
N LYS A 39 -35.00 -15.92 -5.06
CA LYS A 39 -35.96 -15.73 -3.97
C LYS A 39 -35.31 -16.09 -2.63
N SER A 40 -34.58 -17.21 -2.58
CA SER A 40 -33.86 -17.63 -1.37
C SER A 40 -32.80 -16.61 -0.95
N TYR A 41 -32.06 -16.04 -1.90
CA TYR A 41 -31.04 -15.02 -1.60
C TYR A 41 -31.66 -13.70 -1.14
N ASN A 42 -32.69 -13.22 -1.83
CA ASN A 42 -33.38 -11.98 -1.45
C ASN A 42 -34.03 -12.06 -0.06
N GLN A 43 -34.69 -13.18 0.25
CA GLN A 43 -35.34 -13.37 1.55
C GLN A 43 -34.34 -13.67 2.68
N GLY A 44 -33.25 -14.38 2.37
CA GLY A 44 -32.21 -14.78 3.32
C GLY A 44 -31.03 -13.82 3.35
N LEU A 45 -29.99 -14.12 2.57
CA LEU A 45 -28.69 -13.46 2.66
C LEU A 45 -28.77 -11.94 2.43
N ASN A 46 -29.49 -11.49 1.39
CA ASN A 46 -29.51 -10.09 0.99
C ASN A 46 -30.22 -9.22 2.04
N SER A 47 -31.40 -9.65 2.51
CA SER A 47 -32.13 -8.95 3.58
C SER A 47 -31.31 -8.85 4.86
N ARG A 48 -30.58 -9.92 5.19
CA ARG A 48 -29.79 -10.02 6.42
C ARG A 48 -28.49 -9.23 6.36
N LEU A 49 -27.79 -9.20 5.23
CA LEU A 49 -26.53 -8.47 5.04
C LEU A 49 -26.69 -7.04 4.50
N GLY A 50 -27.90 -6.64 4.09
CA GLY A 50 -28.14 -5.33 3.47
C GLY A 50 -27.64 -5.26 2.02
N LEU A 51 -27.61 -6.40 1.32
CA LEU A 51 -27.27 -6.45 -0.09
C LEU A 51 -28.46 -5.98 -0.94
N PRO A 52 -28.21 -5.44 -2.14
CA PRO A 52 -29.29 -5.04 -3.01
C PRO A 52 -30.12 -6.24 -3.47
N LEU A 53 -31.40 -6.00 -3.77
CA LEU A 53 -32.30 -7.03 -4.27
C LEU A 53 -31.86 -7.48 -5.67
N PHE A 54 -31.75 -8.78 -5.87
CA PHE A 54 -31.52 -9.39 -7.17
C PHE A 54 -32.84 -9.47 -7.91
N SER A 55 -32.94 -8.84 -9.07
CA SER A 55 -34.20 -8.69 -9.80
C SER A 55 -34.36 -9.76 -10.87
N GLU A 56 -33.44 -9.78 -11.83
CA GLU A 56 -33.54 -10.56 -13.06
C GLU A 56 -32.19 -11.17 -13.42
N VAL A 57 -32.21 -12.16 -14.31
CA VAL A 57 -31.00 -12.72 -14.92
C VAL A 57 -30.90 -12.21 -16.35
N MET A 58 -29.78 -11.59 -16.68
CA MET A 58 -29.31 -11.36 -18.05
C MET A 58 -28.65 -12.63 -18.55
N GLY A 59 -29.06 -13.12 -19.71
CA GLY A 59 -28.42 -14.26 -20.35
C GLY A 59 -29.35 -14.95 -21.32
N PRO A 60 -28.99 -16.11 -21.89
CA PRO A 60 -29.73 -16.70 -22.99
C PRO A 60 -31.16 -17.03 -22.56
N SER A 61 -32.09 -16.16 -22.93
CA SER A 61 -33.47 -16.55 -23.20
C SER A 61 -33.46 -17.43 -24.44
N GLU A 62 -34.37 -18.41 -24.54
CA GLU A 62 -34.39 -19.52 -25.52
C GLU A 62 -34.17 -19.14 -27.00
N ASN A 63 -34.10 -17.85 -27.37
CA ASN A 63 -33.93 -17.38 -28.75
C ASN A 63 -32.89 -16.26 -29.00
N GLN A 64 -32.10 -15.78 -28.03
CA GLN A 64 -31.07 -14.75 -28.29
C GLN A 64 -29.79 -14.95 -27.46
N GLN A 65 -28.66 -15.07 -28.16
CA GLN A 65 -27.32 -14.92 -27.55
C GLN A 65 -27.03 -13.44 -27.33
N THR A 66 -27.56 -12.86 -26.25
CA THR A 66 -27.16 -11.53 -25.82
C THR A 66 -25.79 -11.63 -25.18
N SER A 67 -24.75 -11.15 -25.87
CA SER A 67 -23.43 -10.92 -25.26
C SER A 67 -23.30 -9.46 -24.85
N PHE A 68 -22.61 -9.22 -23.74
CA PHE A 68 -22.31 -7.88 -23.25
C PHE A 68 -20.88 -7.85 -22.70
N SER A 69 -20.31 -6.65 -22.62
CA SER A 69 -18.92 -6.41 -22.21
C SER A 69 -18.86 -5.60 -20.92
N LEU A 70 -17.65 -5.45 -20.37
CA LEU A 70 -17.40 -4.43 -19.34
C LEU A 70 -17.58 -3.03 -19.93
N GLY A 71 -18.06 -2.12 -19.08
CA GLY A 71 -18.22 -0.70 -19.36
C GLY A 71 -17.31 0.12 -18.45
N LYS A 72 -17.92 0.85 -17.52
CA LYS A 72 -17.20 1.75 -16.61
C LYS A 72 -16.61 0.98 -15.42
N ALA A 73 -15.44 1.39 -14.96
CA ALA A 73 -14.86 0.95 -13.70
C ALA A 73 -14.46 2.15 -12.85
N ASP A 74 -14.66 2.05 -11.54
CA ASP A 74 -14.14 3.01 -10.58
C ASP A 74 -12.67 2.71 -10.30
N LEU A 75 -11.77 3.33 -11.07
CA LEU A 75 -10.32 3.16 -10.92
C LEU A 75 -9.78 3.72 -9.59
N GLN A 76 -10.56 4.51 -8.85
CA GLN A 76 -10.18 5.00 -7.53
C GLN A 76 -10.41 3.94 -6.44
N HIS A 77 -11.16 2.88 -6.75
CA HIS A 77 -11.41 1.80 -5.80
C HIS A 77 -10.11 1.08 -5.42
N PRO A 78 -9.86 0.78 -4.13
CA PRO A 78 -8.59 0.19 -3.67
C PRO A 78 -8.17 -1.13 -4.34
N ILE A 79 -9.13 -1.88 -4.89
CA ILE A 79 -8.87 -3.11 -5.68
C ILE A 79 -7.97 -2.81 -6.90
N PHE A 80 -8.01 -1.60 -7.45
CA PHE A 80 -7.22 -1.20 -8.62
C PHE A 80 -5.95 -0.44 -8.28
N SER A 81 -5.64 -0.21 -7.00
CA SER A 81 -4.45 0.53 -6.59
C SER A 81 -3.17 -0.14 -7.14
N GLY A 82 -2.47 0.57 -8.02
CA GLY A 82 -1.27 0.10 -8.69
C GLY A 82 -1.49 -1.00 -9.74
N LEU A 83 -2.72 -1.19 -10.22
CA LEU A 83 -3.01 -2.09 -11.36
C LEU A 83 -3.07 -1.37 -12.70
N PHE A 84 -3.56 -0.13 -12.71
CA PHE A 84 -3.74 0.65 -13.93
C PHE A 84 -3.08 2.01 -13.79
N GLU A 85 -2.44 2.44 -14.88
CA GLU A 85 -2.20 3.86 -15.12
C GLU A 85 -3.52 4.47 -15.62
N PRO A 86 -4.03 5.56 -15.01
CA PRO A 86 -5.35 6.11 -15.34
C PRO A 86 -5.55 6.42 -16.83
N GLU A 87 -4.45 6.75 -17.53
CA GLU A 87 -4.44 7.15 -18.93
C GLU A 87 -4.55 5.97 -19.90
N ASN A 88 -4.22 4.74 -19.47
CA ASN A 88 -4.16 3.52 -20.31
C ASN A 88 -4.94 2.33 -19.72
N ALA A 89 -5.93 2.60 -18.87
CA ALA A 89 -6.70 1.55 -18.20
C ALA A 89 -7.56 0.75 -19.20
N HIS A 90 -7.08 -0.43 -19.59
CA HIS A 90 -7.80 -1.36 -20.46
C HIS A 90 -8.25 -2.60 -19.69
N LEU A 91 -9.56 -2.81 -19.59
CA LEU A 91 -10.16 -3.95 -18.90
C LEU A 91 -10.20 -5.23 -19.77
N GLY A 92 -9.57 -5.23 -20.95
CA GLY A 92 -9.46 -6.39 -21.83
C GLY A 92 -10.77 -6.89 -22.46
N ASN A 93 -11.87 -6.13 -22.29
CA ASN A 93 -13.21 -6.37 -22.84
C ASN A 93 -13.64 -7.86 -22.88
N PRO A 94 -13.76 -8.53 -21.72
CA PRO A 94 -14.33 -9.87 -21.67
C PRO A 94 -15.78 -9.86 -22.15
N ASN A 95 -16.18 -10.96 -22.78
CA ASN A 95 -17.55 -11.21 -23.17
C ASN A 95 -18.28 -11.97 -22.07
N PHE A 96 -19.50 -11.54 -21.80
CA PHE A 96 -20.41 -12.17 -20.84
C PHE A 96 -21.68 -12.60 -21.55
N HIS A 97 -22.17 -13.77 -21.18
CA HIS A 97 -23.42 -14.37 -21.64
C HIS A 97 -24.40 -14.57 -20.48
N PHE A 98 -23.99 -14.28 -19.26
CA PHE A 98 -24.82 -14.40 -18.07
C PHE A 98 -24.44 -13.34 -17.04
N ALA A 99 -25.42 -12.71 -16.40
CA ALA A 99 -25.26 -11.88 -15.21
C ALA A 99 -26.57 -11.79 -14.43
N VAL A 100 -26.49 -11.53 -13.13
CA VAL A 100 -27.65 -11.27 -12.28
C VAL A 100 -27.77 -9.77 -12.08
N LYS A 101 -28.89 -9.19 -12.50
CA LYS A 101 -29.21 -7.79 -12.24
C LYS A 101 -29.56 -7.59 -10.77
N CYS A 102 -29.15 -6.45 -10.24
CA CYS A 102 -29.55 -6.01 -8.92
C CYS A 102 -30.02 -4.56 -8.96
N LEU A 103 -30.95 -4.22 -8.05
CA LEU A 103 -31.45 -2.87 -7.92
C LEU A 103 -30.40 -2.01 -7.21
N SER A 104 -30.09 -0.84 -7.76
CA SER A 104 -29.15 0.09 -7.13
C SER A 104 -29.66 0.52 -5.75
N THR A 105 -28.80 0.48 -4.74
CA THR A 105 -29.11 0.90 -3.38
C THR A 105 -28.00 1.83 -2.87
N PRO A 106 -28.28 2.76 -1.95
CA PRO A 106 -27.25 3.68 -1.42
C PRO A 106 -26.09 2.98 -0.70
N SER A 107 -26.30 1.76 -0.20
CA SER A 107 -25.27 0.93 0.43
C SER A 107 -24.37 0.20 -0.56
N MET A 108 -24.71 0.22 -1.86
CA MET A 108 -23.96 -0.42 -2.92
C MET A 108 -22.93 0.55 -3.51
N SER A 109 -21.67 0.14 -3.53
CA SER A 109 -20.61 0.82 -4.28
C SER A 109 -20.23 -0.01 -5.51
N PRO A 110 -20.66 0.38 -6.73
CA PRO A 110 -20.27 -0.33 -7.96
C PRO A 110 -18.78 -0.10 -8.25
N VAL A 111 -18.01 -1.19 -8.34
CA VAL A 111 -16.57 -1.17 -8.64
C VAL A 111 -16.33 -1.28 -10.15
N ILE A 112 -17.06 -2.19 -10.80
CA ILE A 112 -17.06 -2.36 -12.25
C ILE A 112 -18.50 -2.55 -12.71
N GLN A 113 -18.87 -1.92 -13.81
CA GLN A 113 -20.16 -2.04 -14.46
C GLN A 113 -20.01 -2.70 -15.83
N TYR A 114 -21.08 -3.34 -16.28
CA TYR A 114 -21.24 -3.74 -17.66
C TYR A 114 -21.51 -2.51 -18.55
N SER A 115 -21.43 -2.70 -19.86
CA SER A 115 -21.80 -1.66 -20.84
C SER A 115 -23.27 -1.23 -20.73
N SER A 116 -24.16 -2.05 -20.15
CA SER A 116 -25.55 -1.69 -19.85
C SER A 116 -25.72 -0.76 -18.65
N GLY A 117 -24.66 -0.58 -17.83
CA GLY A 117 -24.71 0.15 -16.57
C GLY A 117 -25.03 -0.71 -15.34
N ASP A 118 -25.48 -1.96 -15.53
CA ASP A 118 -25.65 -2.93 -14.45
C ASP A 118 -24.28 -3.27 -13.83
N PRO A 119 -24.18 -3.50 -12.51
CA PRO A 119 -22.90 -3.78 -11.87
C PRO A 119 -22.40 -5.20 -12.21
N PHE A 120 -21.13 -5.32 -12.62
CA PHE A 120 -20.39 -6.58 -12.73
C PHE A 120 -19.80 -6.98 -11.38
N LEU A 121 -19.13 -6.02 -10.73
CA LEU A 121 -18.53 -6.15 -9.41
C LEU A 121 -18.97 -4.97 -8.57
N TYR A 122 -19.53 -5.24 -7.39
CA TYR A 122 -19.85 -4.19 -6.44
C TYR A 122 -19.47 -4.59 -5.02
N GLU A 123 -19.24 -3.57 -4.19
CA GLU A 123 -18.99 -3.69 -2.77
C GLU A 123 -20.24 -3.28 -1.98
N VAL A 124 -20.50 -4.01 -0.90
CA VAL A 124 -21.34 -3.55 0.20
C VAL A 124 -20.52 -3.62 1.48
N ARG A 125 -20.34 -2.47 2.14
CA ARG A 125 -19.66 -2.41 3.44
C ARG A 125 -20.65 -2.56 4.57
N ARG A 126 -20.26 -3.31 5.59
CA ARG A 126 -21.09 -3.54 6.77
C ARG A 126 -20.22 -3.64 8.02
N ALA A 127 -20.49 -2.78 9.01
CA ALA A 127 -19.63 -2.62 10.18
C ALA A 127 -18.16 -2.42 9.75
N SER A 128 -17.24 -3.25 10.24
CA SER A 128 -15.84 -3.27 9.81
C SER A 128 -15.56 -4.28 8.69
N GLY A 129 -16.58 -4.96 8.15
CA GLY A 129 -16.44 -5.98 7.10
C GLY A 129 -16.82 -5.44 5.72
N ALA A 130 -16.47 -6.21 4.69
CA ALA A 130 -16.84 -5.92 3.32
C ALA A 130 -17.37 -7.18 2.62
N VAL A 131 -18.36 -6.98 1.76
CA VAL A 131 -18.88 -8.01 0.87
C VAL A 131 -18.62 -7.57 -0.56
N LEU A 132 -17.84 -8.35 -1.31
CA LEU A 132 -17.70 -8.17 -2.76
C LEU A 132 -18.61 -9.16 -3.46
N VAL A 133 -19.39 -8.68 -4.43
CA VAL A 133 -20.29 -9.51 -5.21
C VAL A 133 -19.96 -9.39 -6.68
N TYR A 134 -19.63 -10.53 -7.29
CA TYR A 134 -19.57 -10.72 -8.73
C TYR A 134 -20.92 -11.19 -9.22
N THR A 135 -21.54 -10.44 -10.12
CA THR A 135 -22.88 -10.74 -10.61
C THR A 135 -22.93 -11.84 -11.66
N THR A 136 -21.80 -12.47 -11.97
CA THR A 136 -21.67 -13.61 -12.88
C THR A 136 -20.69 -14.64 -12.32
N GLY A 137 -20.65 -15.81 -12.96
CA GLY A 137 -19.72 -16.88 -12.62
C GLY A 137 -18.40 -16.78 -13.39
N PHE A 138 -17.44 -17.63 -13.04
CA PHE A 138 -16.13 -17.75 -13.70
C PHE A 138 -16.04 -18.99 -14.60
N ASP A 139 -17.18 -19.44 -15.10
CA ASP A 139 -17.29 -20.61 -15.99
C ASP A 139 -17.27 -20.14 -17.45
N ASP A 140 -16.63 -20.91 -18.33
CA ASP A 140 -16.44 -20.58 -19.75
C ASP A 140 -17.77 -20.48 -20.52
N ARG A 141 -18.83 -21.11 -20.00
CA ARG A 141 -20.20 -20.98 -20.52
C ARG A 141 -20.81 -19.62 -20.26
N LEU A 142 -20.36 -18.92 -19.21
CA LEU A 142 -20.93 -17.66 -18.75
C LEU A 142 -20.10 -16.46 -19.20
N THR A 143 -18.78 -16.63 -19.28
CA THR A 143 -17.86 -15.56 -19.69
C THR A 143 -16.49 -16.09 -20.10
N ASP A 144 -15.83 -15.37 -21.01
CA ASP A 144 -14.42 -15.60 -21.35
C ASP A 144 -13.43 -14.90 -20.39
N LEU A 145 -13.93 -14.25 -19.33
CA LEU A 145 -13.13 -13.54 -18.33
C LEU A 145 -11.95 -14.36 -17.80
N PRO A 146 -12.07 -15.66 -17.43
CA PRO A 146 -10.95 -16.45 -16.92
C PRO A 146 -9.74 -16.51 -17.86
N TYR A 147 -9.95 -16.32 -19.17
CA TYR A 147 -8.92 -16.33 -20.19
C TYR A 147 -8.36 -14.93 -20.49
N ARG A 148 -8.86 -13.88 -19.84
CA ARG A 148 -8.37 -12.50 -19.99
C ARG A 148 -7.32 -12.16 -18.94
N ALA A 149 -6.36 -11.31 -19.32
CA ALA A 149 -5.28 -10.86 -18.45
C ALA A 149 -5.78 -10.17 -17.16
N LEU A 150 -6.98 -9.57 -17.19
CA LEU A 150 -7.60 -8.93 -16.03
C LEU A 150 -7.97 -9.90 -14.90
N PHE A 151 -8.26 -11.16 -15.21
CA PHE A 151 -8.86 -12.07 -14.24
C PHE A 151 -7.96 -12.34 -13.03
N ALA A 152 -6.72 -12.80 -13.27
CA ALA A 152 -5.82 -13.15 -12.18
C ALA A 152 -5.51 -11.96 -11.25
N PRO A 153 -5.15 -10.75 -11.74
CA PRO A 153 -4.99 -9.58 -10.90
C PRO A 153 -6.27 -9.20 -10.15
N LEU A 154 -7.44 -9.25 -10.79
CA LEU A 154 -8.71 -8.87 -10.19
C LEU A 154 -9.09 -9.79 -9.02
N ILE A 155 -8.95 -11.11 -9.19
CA ILE A 155 -9.22 -12.09 -8.13
C ILE A 155 -8.21 -11.93 -6.99
N HIS A 156 -6.92 -11.83 -7.32
CA HIS A 156 -5.87 -11.64 -6.31
C HIS A 156 -6.10 -10.39 -5.46
N ARG A 157 -6.44 -9.26 -6.11
CA ARG A 157 -6.74 -8.01 -5.42
C ARG A 157 -8.02 -8.08 -4.60
N SER A 158 -9.05 -8.76 -5.09
CA SER A 158 -10.31 -8.94 -4.35
C SER A 158 -10.10 -9.76 -3.09
N VAL A 159 -9.31 -10.84 -3.17
CA VAL A 159 -8.92 -11.65 -2.01
C VAL A 159 -8.09 -10.85 -1.02
N THR A 160 -7.08 -10.12 -1.51
CA THR A 160 -6.21 -9.28 -0.68
C THR A 160 -7.03 -8.20 0.04
N TYR A 161 -7.89 -7.51 -0.70
CA TYR A 161 -8.78 -6.47 -0.22
C TYR A 161 -9.76 -6.98 0.83
N LEU A 162 -10.40 -8.14 0.62
CA LEU A 162 -11.33 -8.72 1.58
C LEU A 162 -10.64 -9.27 2.85
N ASN A 163 -9.39 -9.68 2.75
CA ASN A 163 -8.58 -10.04 3.92
C ASN A 163 -8.11 -8.81 4.70
N SER A 164 -7.98 -7.66 4.03
CA SER A 164 -7.66 -6.39 4.67
C SER A 164 -8.90 -5.57 5.06
N ALA A 165 -10.10 -5.89 4.58
CA ALA A 165 -11.32 -5.10 4.83
C ALA A 165 -11.62 -4.91 6.34
N GLY A 166 -11.27 -5.90 7.19
CA GLY A 166 -11.37 -5.82 8.66
C GLY A 166 -10.24 -5.06 9.36
N ARG A 167 -9.16 -4.80 8.64
CA ARG A 167 -7.98 -4.08 9.10
C ARG A 167 -7.93 -2.83 8.26
N SER A 168 -8.64 -1.78 8.68
CA SER A 168 -8.69 -0.48 7.99
C SER A 168 -7.37 -0.25 7.27
N VAL A 169 -7.36 -0.45 5.93
CA VAL A 169 -6.18 -0.27 5.09
C VAL A 169 -5.89 1.19 5.24
N THR A 170 -5.05 1.48 6.21
CA THR A 170 -4.75 2.86 6.51
C THR A 170 -3.77 3.23 5.42
N ALA A 171 -4.06 4.33 4.74
CA ALA A 171 -3.17 4.86 3.72
C ALA A 171 -1.73 4.83 4.25
N PRO A 172 -0.74 4.52 3.38
CA PRO A 172 0.66 4.56 3.79
C PRO A 172 0.91 5.89 4.50
N ALA A 173 1.32 5.80 5.76
CA ALA A 173 1.57 6.98 6.57
C ALA A 173 3.01 7.44 6.32
N ILE A 174 3.23 8.74 6.42
CA ILE A 174 4.57 9.32 6.38
C ILE A 174 4.98 9.60 7.82
N THR A 175 6.28 9.55 8.12
CA THR A 175 6.81 9.95 9.42
C THR A 175 6.30 11.33 9.82
N GLY A 176 5.78 11.46 11.05
CA GLY A 176 5.15 12.67 11.58
C GLY A 176 3.63 12.75 11.39
N ASN A 177 3.00 11.89 10.58
CA ASN A 177 1.54 11.85 10.48
C ASN A 177 0.90 11.09 11.65
N ALA A 178 -0.22 11.60 12.15
CA ALA A 178 -1.01 10.88 13.16
C ALA A 178 -1.73 9.67 12.54
N LEU A 179 -1.50 8.49 13.10
CA LEU A 179 -2.21 7.27 12.74
C LEU A 179 -3.59 7.30 13.38
N ARG A 180 -4.63 7.18 12.55
CA ARG A 180 -6.01 7.15 13.01
C ARG A 180 -6.64 5.79 12.75
N PHE A 181 -7.34 5.26 13.75
CA PHE A 181 -8.07 4.00 13.65
C PHE A 181 -9.43 4.10 14.33
N LEU A 182 -10.49 3.86 13.58
CA LEU A 182 -11.81 3.65 14.19
C LEU A 182 -11.80 2.30 14.89
N LEU A 183 -12.03 2.29 16.20
CA LEU A 183 -11.93 1.07 16.99
C LEU A 183 -13.26 0.30 16.96
N PRO A 184 -13.29 -0.96 16.48
CA PRO A 184 -14.49 -1.78 16.56
C PRO A 184 -14.90 -2.03 18.03
N ALA A 185 -16.21 -2.12 18.29
CA ALA A 185 -16.77 -2.28 19.64
C ALA A 185 -16.21 -3.50 20.42
N VAL A 186 -15.75 -4.53 19.73
CA VAL A 186 -15.14 -5.75 20.33
C VAL A 186 -13.86 -5.44 21.12
N TRP A 187 -13.18 -4.34 20.81
CA TRP A 187 -11.89 -3.97 21.39
C TRP A 187 -11.99 -2.81 22.39
N LEU A 188 -13.19 -2.27 22.63
CA LEU A 188 -13.39 -1.07 23.46
C LEU A 188 -12.97 -1.26 24.91
N ASP A 189 -13.25 -2.44 25.47
CA ASP A 189 -13.00 -2.76 26.88
C ASP A 189 -11.60 -3.35 27.12
N LYS A 190 -10.75 -3.42 26.07
CA LYS A 190 -9.44 -4.05 26.14
C LYS A 190 -8.32 -3.01 26.23
N PRO A 191 -7.24 -3.28 26.99
CA PRO A 191 -6.08 -2.39 27.03
C PRO A 191 -5.37 -2.41 25.68
N LEU A 192 -5.21 -1.21 25.10
CA LEU A 192 -4.62 -1.01 23.78
C LEU A 192 -3.18 -0.49 23.91
N MET A 193 -2.26 -1.18 23.25
CA MET A 193 -0.83 -0.86 23.23
C MET A 193 -0.38 -0.68 21.78
N MET A 194 0.38 0.37 21.50
CA MET A 194 1.06 0.56 20.22
C MET A 194 2.46 -0.01 20.32
N GLN A 195 2.77 -1.00 19.48
CA GLN A 195 4.12 -1.50 19.27
C GLN A 195 4.78 -0.68 18.16
N ARG A 196 5.87 0.01 18.48
CA ARG A 196 6.69 0.78 17.54
C ARG A 196 7.66 -0.13 16.77
N PRO A 197 8.29 0.35 15.68
CA PRO A 197 9.27 -0.42 14.91
C PRO A 197 10.47 -0.92 15.73
N ASP A 198 10.86 -0.18 16.77
CA ASP A 198 11.91 -0.56 17.74
C ASP A 198 11.46 -1.59 18.79
N GLN A 199 10.24 -2.12 18.65
CA GLN A 199 9.58 -3.06 19.56
C GLN A 199 9.15 -2.47 20.91
N SER A 200 9.34 -1.17 21.15
CA SER A 200 8.80 -0.51 22.34
C SER A 200 7.26 -0.50 22.31
N LEU A 201 6.66 -0.58 23.50
CA LEU A 201 5.22 -0.63 23.68
C LEU A 201 4.75 0.63 24.40
N GLU A 202 3.87 1.39 23.76
CA GLU A 202 3.29 2.61 24.31
C GLU A 202 1.77 2.46 24.51
N ARG A 203 1.24 2.93 25.63
CA ARG A 203 -0.22 2.93 25.86
C ARG A 203 -0.87 3.93 24.92
N THR A 204 -1.88 3.47 24.19
CA THR A 204 -2.63 4.33 23.29
C THR A 204 -3.86 4.90 23.98
N LEU A 205 -4.12 6.19 23.80
CA LEU A 205 -5.31 6.84 24.34
C LEU A 205 -6.49 6.63 23.39
N LEU A 206 -7.61 6.19 23.94
CA LEU A 206 -8.86 6.08 23.21
C LEU A 206 -9.54 7.45 23.21
N ASN A 207 -9.76 8.02 22.03
CA ASN A 207 -10.54 9.22 21.86
C ASN A 207 -12.02 8.85 21.61
N THR A 208 -12.86 9.06 22.62
CA THR A 208 -14.30 8.75 22.56
C THR A 208 -15.17 9.96 22.17
N HIS A 209 -14.57 11.12 21.91
CA HIS A 209 -15.30 12.37 21.67
C HIS A 209 -15.58 12.68 20.19
N GLY A 210 -15.23 11.78 19.27
CA GLY A 210 -15.48 11.95 17.83
C GLY A 210 -16.91 11.58 17.41
N SER A 211 -17.51 12.37 16.51
CA SER A 211 -18.84 12.10 15.93
C SER A 211 -18.94 10.78 15.15
N ALA A 212 -17.80 10.19 14.76
CA ALA A 212 -17.71 8.91 14.06
C ALA A 212 -17.65 7.68 14.99
N GLY A 213 -17.56 7.88 16.32
CA GLY A 213 -17.38 6.81 17.30
C GLY A 213 -15.97 6.77 17.92
N PRO A 214 -15.70 5.79 18.80
CA PRO A 214 -14.43 5.67 19.50
C PRO A 214 -13.28 5.38 18.52
N ALA A 215 -12.26 6.23 18.55
CA ALA A 215 -11.13 6.15 17.66
C ALA A 215 -9.81 6.30 18.42
N ILE A 216 -8.77 5.71 17.86
CA ILE A 216 -7.39 5.88 18.29
C ILE A 216 -6.75 6.92 17.39
N GLU A 217 -6.02 7.85 18.00
CA GLU A 217 -5.14 8.79 17.32
C GLU A 217 -3.76 8.71 17.95
N TYR A 218 -2.76 8.28 17.16
CA TYR A 218 -1.39 8.07 17.62
C TYR A 218 -0.43 8.92 16.80
N ALA A 219 0.21 9.90 17.43
CA ALA A 219 1.04 10.90 16.75
C ALA A 219 2.55 10.62 16.82
N HIS A 220 3.01 9.64 17.61
CA HIS A 220 4.43 9.34 17.79
C HIS A 220 4.98 8.44 16.66
N THR A 221 4.94 8.96 15.42
CA THR A 221 5.40 8.30 14.18
C THR A 221 6.72 8.88 13.67
N ASP A 222 7.67 9.06 14.57
CA ASP A 222 9.02 9.58 14.33
C ASP A 222 9.98 8.57 13.69
N GLN A 223 9.67 7.27 13.77
CA GLN A 223 10.49 6.21 13.18
C GLN A 223 9.81 5.62 11.94
N VAL A 224 10.60 5.31 10.91
CA VAL A 224 10.16 4.51 9.75
C VAL A 224 10.00 3.06 10.16
N GLY A 225 8.93 2.41 9.69
CA GLY A 225 8.74 0.97 9.87
C GLY A 225 7.28 0.59 10.14
N ILE A 226 7.11 -0.59 10.71
CA ILE A 226 5.79 -1.16 10.99
C ILE A 226 5.37 -0.86 12.42
N TYR A 227 4.24 -0.16 12.57
CA TYR A 227 3.58 0.06 13.85
C TYR A 227 2.43 -0.92 13.99
N ARG A 228 2.27 -1.57 15.15
CA ARG A 228 1.17 -2.51 15.40
C ARG A 228 0.35 -2.08 16.60
N LEU A 229 -0.96 -1.95 16.42
CA LEU A 229 -1.89 -1.83 17.54
C LEU A 229 -2.21 -3.22 18.08
N MET A 230 -1.86 -3.44 19.33
CA MET A 230 -2.07 -4.68 20.08
C MET A 230 -3.16 -4.48 21.13
N ALA A 231 -4.07 -5.43 21.23
CA ALA A 231 -4.97 -5.58 22.36
C ALA A 231 -4.66 -6.94 23.01
N GLU A 232 -4.16 -6.92 24.24
CA GLU A 232 -3.55 -8.10 24.88
C GLU A 232 -2.44 -8.69 23.98
N GLU A 233 -2.58 -9.95 23.55
CA GLU A 233 -1.63 -10.66 22.68
C GLU A 233 -2.02 -10.63 21.19
N ARG A 234 -3.08 -9.91 20.83
CA ARG A 234 -3.60 -9.90 19.45
C ARG A 234 -3.34 -8.58 18.76
N THR A 235 -2.79 -8.65 17.55
CA THR A 235 -2.69 -7.50 16.65
C THR A 235 -4.07 -7.13 16.11
N VAL A 236 -4.57 -5.98 16.55
CA VAL A 236 -5.83 -5.38 16.11
C VAL A 236 -5.66 -4.74 14.74
N ASN A 237 -4.60 -3.93 14.57
CA ASN A 237 -4.29 -3.30 13.29
C ASN A 237 -2.77 -3.05 13.14
N GLN A 238 -2.32 -2.72 11.94
CA GLN A 238 -0.93 -2.37 11.65
C GLN A 238 -0.83 -1.26 10.60
N TRP A 239 0.23 -0.45 10.69
CA TRP A 239 0.56 0.61 9.75
C TRP A 239 1.98 0.44 9.24
N ALA A 240 2.18 0.76 7.96
CA ALA A 240 3.50 1.02 7.41
C ALA A 240 3.69 2.54 7.38
N VAL A 241 4.67 3.02 8.15
CA VAL A 241 5.10 4.43 8.16
C VAL A 241 6.39 4.52 7.34
N ASN A 242 6.36 5.32 6.28
CA ASN A 242 7.46 5.50 5.33
C ASN A 242 8.07 6.91 5.45
N LEU A 243 9.27 7.08 4.87
CA LEU A 243 9.92 8.37 4.72
C LEU A 243 9.19 9.23 3.67
N PRO A 244 9.19 10.58 3.75
CA PRO A 244 8.59 11.43 2.73
C PRO A 244 9.32 11.25 1.38
N GLU A 245 8.58 11.28 0.27
CA GLU A 245 9.17 11.14 -1.08
C GLU A 245 10.24 12.19 -1.38
N GLN A 246 10.16 13.38 -0.75
CA GLN A 246 11.17 14.42 -0.94
C GLN A 246 12.56 14.02 -0.42
N GLU A 247 12.63 13.14 0.58
CA GLU A 247 13.91 12.62 1.10
C GLU A 247 14.47 11.46 0.27
N LEU A 248 13.68 10.94 -0.68
CA LEU A 248 14.06 9.85 -1.59
C LEU A 248 14.62 10.36 -2.93
N ASP A 249 14.86 11.66 -3.08
CA ASP A 249 15.51 12.20 -4.27
C ASP A 249 17.02 11.88 -4.28
N LEU A 250 17.35 10.73 -4.88
CA LEU A 250 18.73 10.25 -5.02
C LEU A 250 19.45 10.83 -6.25
N ARG A 251 18.91 11.86 -6.89
CA ARG A 251 19.60 12.51 -8.02
C ARG A 251 20.90 13.14 -7.55
N THR A 252 21.95 12.96 -8.35
CA THR A 252 23.25 13.58 -8.09
C THR A 252 23.09 15.10 -8.05
N MET A 253 23.34 15.71 -6.89
CA MET A 253 23.39 17.16 -6.76
C MET A 253 24.56 17.72 -7.57
N ASP A 254 24.34 18.87 -8.21
CA ASP A 254 25.40 19.54 -8.94
C ASP A 254 26.54 19.96 -7.99
N SER A 255 27.76 19.64 -8.40
CA SER A 255 28.99 19.92 -7.65
C SER A 255 29.22 21.43 -7.44
N GLY A 256 28.64 22.29 -8.28
CA GLY A 256 28.70 23.74 -8.13
C GLY A 256 27.94 24.25 -6.90
N ILE A 257 26.78 23.68 -6.61
CA ILE A 257 25.93 24.04 -5.45
C ILE A 257 26.59 23.57 -4.14
N LEU A 258 27.26 22.42 -4.18
CA LEU A 258 27.96 21.88 -3.02
C LEU A 258 29.16 22.75 -2.63
N LYS A 259 29.95 23.20 -3.61
CA LYS A 259 31.12 24.07 -3.39
C LYS A 259 30.78 25.48 -2.90
N SER A 260 29.56 25.98 -3.17
CA SER A 260 29.15 27.32 -2.70
C SER A 260 28.72 27.34 -1.24
N HIS A 261 28.23 26.22 -0.71
CA HIS A 261 27.75 26.11 0.68
C HIS A 261 28.74 25.45 1.63
N TYR A 262 29.67 24.64 1.11
CA TYR A 262 30.64 23.89 1.91
C TYR A 262 32.03 23.96 1.28
N ASP A 263 33.07 24.00 2.12
CA ASP A 263 34.45 23.93 1.66
C ASP A 263 34.79 22.48 1.24
N LEU A 264 34.40 22.14 0.02
CA LEU A 264 34.49 20.80 -0.55
C LEU A 264 35.60 20.69 -1.59
N HIS A 265 36.54 19.78 -1.35
CA HIS A 265 37.49 19.34 -2.37
C HIS A 265 37.00 18.05 -3.03
N VAL A 266 36.61 18.16 -4.29
CA VAL A 266 36.16 17.03 -5.10
C VAL A 266 37.37 16.27 -5.60
N LEU A 267 37.50 15.01 -5.21
CA LEU A 267 38.55 14.12 -5.68
C LEU A 267 38.06 13.40 -6.94
N GLU A 268 38.67 13.70 -8.10
CA GLU A 268 38.30 13.10 -9.38
C GLU A 268 38.75 11.63 -9.54
N THR A 269 39.49 11.09 -8.58
CA THR A 269 40.02 9.72 -8.66
C THR A 269 40.00 9.04 -7.30
N ALA A 270 39.33 7.88 -7.21
CA ALA A 270 39.19 7.08 -5.99
C ALA A 270 40.53 6.52 -5.45
N GLY A 271 41.62 6.65 -6.22
CA GLY A 271 42.90 5.99 -5.95
C GLY A 271 43.78 6.61 -4.85
N SER A 272 43.54 7.86 -4.41
CA SER A 272 44.51 8.54 -3.52
C SER A 272 43.89 9.35 -2.37
N VAL A 273 42.68 9.02 -1.91
CA VAL A 273 42.05 9.72 -0.77
C VAL A 273 43.00 9.79 0.44
N ALA A 274 43.73 8.70 0.71
CA ALA A 274 44.69 8.64 1.81
C ALA A 274 45.92 9.55 1.61
N GLU A 275 46.43 9.68 0.39
CA GLU A 275 47.61 10.51 0.09
C GLU A 275 47.28 12.00 0.10
N THR A 276 46.11 12.38 -0.44
CA THR A 276 45.66 13.77 -0.47
C THR A 276 45.34 14.30 0.94
N VAL A 277 44.70 13.48 1.78
CA VAL A 277 44.46 13.81 3.20
C VAL A 277 45.77 13.93 3.97
N ARG A 278 46.77 13.10 3.66
CA ARG A 278 48.09 13.13 4.30
C ARG A 278 48.90 14.38 3.89
N GLN A 279 48.83 14.80 2.63
CA GLN A 279 49.47 16.05 2.15
C GLN A 279 48.84 17.32 2.73
N GLN A 280 47.55 17.33 3.03
CA GLN A 280 46.91 18.49 3.69
C GLN A 280 47.20 18.56 5.20
N ARG A 281 47.32 17.41 5.89
CA ARG A 281 47.66 17.39 7.32
C ARG A 281 49.15 17.60 7.61
N ILE A 282 50.02 17.13 6.72
CA ILE A 282 51.46 17.28 6.86
C ILE A 282 51.87 18.42 5.95
N GLY A 283 51.91 19.64 6.52
CA GLY A 283 52.38 20.83 5.83
C GLY A 283 53.68 20.56 5.08
N ARG A 284 53.79 21.16 3.89
CA ARG A 284 54.89 21.00 2.92
C ARG A 284 56.26 20.91 3.63
N GLU A 285 57.01 19.84 3.37
CA GLU A 285 58.30 19.54 4.01
C GLU A 285 59.40 20.57 3.66
N TRP A 286 59.40 21.73 4.31
CA TRP A 286 60.40 22.79 4.07
C TRP A 286 61.81 22.44 4.55
N TRP A 287 61.95 21.44 5.42
CA TRP A 287 63.23 21.04 6.01
C TRP A 287 64.29 20.70 4.96
N ARG A 288 63.89 20.09 3.83
CA ARG A 288 64.81 19.76 2.73
C ARG A 288 65.45 21.00 2.11
N TYR A 289 64.69 22.09 1.97
CA TYR A 289 65.20 23.36 1.45
C TYR A 289 66.13 24.04 2.46
N PHE A 290 65.81 24.01 3.76
CA PHE A 290 66.70 24.51 4.80
C PHE A 290 68.01 23.72 4.90
N LEU A 291 67.97 22.41 4.70
CA LEU A 291 69.16 21.55 4.74
C LEU A 291 70.10 21.84 3.56
N LEU A 292 69.54 21.99 2.35
CA LEU A 292 70.30 22.42 1.16
C LEU A 292 70.89 23.83 1.33
N ALA A 293 70.13 24.78 1.89
CA ALA A 293 70.62 26.13 2.14
C ALA A 293 71.75 26.14 3.17
N GLY A 294 71.65 25.33 4.23
CA GLY A 294 72.72 25.17 5.22
C GLY A 294 73.99 24.58 4.62
N LEU A 295 73.86 23.56 3.77
CA LEU A 295 74.99 22.93 3.09
C LEU A 295 75.69 23.90 2.12
N ALA A 296 74.92 24.74 1.42
CA ALA A 296 75.47 25.80 0.58
C ALA A 296 76.23 26.85 1.39
N LEU A 297 75.69 27.28 2.53
CA LEU A 297 76.38 28.22 3.45
C LEU A 297 77.69 27.63 3.98
N MET A 298 77.72 26.33 4.30
CA MET A 298 78.94 25.68 4.78
C MET A 298 80.02 25.61 3.71
N LEU A 299 79.65 25.37 2.44
CA LEU A 299 80.59 25.43 1.32
C LEU A 299 81.13 26.85 1.08
N VAL A 300 80.29 27.88 1.25
CA VAL A 300 80.72 29.28 1.17
C VAL A 300 81.69 29.62 2.30
N GLU A 301 81.41 29.18 3.53
CA GLU A 301 82.31 29.38 4.66
C GLU A 301 83.66 28.68 4.46
N MET A 302 83.64 27.45 3.91
CA MET A 302 84.85 26.70 3.60
C MET A 302 85.70 27.39 2.52
N ALA A 303 85.06 27.99 1.50
CA ALA A 303 85.75 28.78 0.48
C ALA A 303 86.38 30.06 1.07
N LEU A 304 85.64 30.79 1.90
CA LEU A 304 86.15 32.00 2.58
C LEU A 304 87.29 31.67 3.56
N TYR A 305 87.23 30.52 4.23
CA TYR A 305 88.29 30.08 5.13
C TYR A 305 89.57 29.71 4.37
N TYR A 306 89.44 29.08 3.19
CA TYR A 306 90.58 28.73 2.35
C TYR A 306 91.34 29.99 1.88
N GLU A 307 90.61 31.01 1.44
CA GLU A 307 91.18 32.29 0.96
C GLU A 307 91.88 33.08 2.09
N LYS A 308 91.43 32.94 3.34
CA LYS A 308 92.07 33.55 4.51
C LYS A 308 93.31 32.79 5.03
N SER A 309 93.54 31.56 4.55
CA SER A 309 94.71 30.75 4.92
C SER A 309 95.91 30.93 3.98
N GLU A 310 95.74 31.70 2.90
CA GLU A 310 96.78 32.05 1.91
C GLU A 310 97.37 33.46 2.09
N GLU A 311 96.92 34.24 3.09
CA GLU A 311 97.59 35.46 3.61
C GLU A 311 98.37 35.18 4.90
#